data_AF-A0A316IGJ5-F1
#
_entry.id   AF-A0A316IGJ5-F1
#
_cell.length_a   1.000
_cell.length_b   1.000
_cell.length_c   1.000
_cell.angle_alpha   90.00
_cell.angle_beta   90.00
_cell.angle_gamma   90.00
#
_symmetry.space_group_name_H-M   'P 1'
#
loop_
_entity.id
_entity.type
_entity.pdbx_description
1 polymer ?
#
loop_
_entity_poly.entity_id
_entity_poly.type
_entity_poly.pdbx_seq_one_letter_code
_entity_poly.pdbx_strand_id
1 'polypeptide(L)'
;MDVDVVVQWVRTEWTKASRGGVSAGLRNSLPVAFALPHTKAAVHEVFQREWGDFEPVWSEESYSIDRMRLSLREEDGILAVQLQDVMLAAPRRWARPSPVRLQRGEWVRWQLNHRWVRPRDGGWNYEMTTLNLAYGGVADLKVFLGKPTRLVDERARLR
;
A
#
# COMPACT_ATOMS: atom_id res chain seq x y z
N MET A 1 -7.29 8.68 16.48
CA MET A 1 -6.54 7.42 16.28
C MET A 1 -6.02 6.96 17.62
N ASP A 2 -6.10 5.66 17.90
CA ASP A 2 -5.59 5.09 19.15
C ASP A 2 -4.05 4.94 19.16
N VAL A 3 -3.39 5.14 18.01
CA VAL A 3 -1.94 5.04 17.82
C VAL A 3 -1.46 6.22 16.96
N ASP A 4 -0.32 6.82 17.31
CA ASP A 4 0.32 7.92 16.56
C ASP A 4 1.01 7.39 15.30
N VAL A 5 0.28 7.33 14.17
CA VAL A 5 0.79 6.83 12.89
C VAL A 5 0.40 7.72 11.72
N VAL A 6 1.27 7.78 10.72
CA VAL A 6 0.96 8.32 9.39
C VAL A 6 0.94 7.17 8.40
N VAL A 7 -0.16 7.04 7.67
CA VAL A 7 -0.40 5.94 6.72
C VAL A 7 -0.62 6.51 5.34
N GLN A 8 0.06 5.95 4.34
CA GLN A 8 -0.22 6.20 2.93
C GLN A 8 -0.42 4.87 2.20
N TRP A 9 -1.64 4.67 1.71
CA TRP A 9 -1.96 3.62 0.77
C TRP A 9 -1.74 4.13 -0.65
N VAL A 10 -1.02 3.37 -1.45
CA VAL A 10 -0.95 3.58 -2.90
C VAL A 10 -1.47 2.32 -3.58
N ARG A 11 -2.57 2.45 -4.31
CA ARG A 11 -3.22 1.36 -5.03
C ARG A 11 -3.12 1.60 -6.52
N THR A 12 -2.49 0.67 -7.21
CA THR A 12 -2.42 0.69 -8.67
C THR A 12 -3.32 -0.41 -9.20
N GLU A 13 -4.26 -0.09 -10.06
CA GLU A 13 -5.17 -1.06 -10.68
C GLU A 13 -5.03 -1.04 -12.20
N TRP A 14 -4.95 -2.22 -12.81
CA TRP A 14 -4.83 -2.35 -14.26
C TRP A 14 -5.42 -3.66 -14.75
N THR A 15 -5.54 -3.76 -16.06
CA THR A 15 -6.09 -4.90 -16.77
C THR A 15 -5.00 -5.64 -17.54
N LYS A 16 -5.35 -6.70 -18.25
CA LYS A 16 -4.38 -7.41 -19.11
C LYS A 16 -3.75 -6.50 -20.18
N ALA A 17 -4.43 -5.44 -20.61
CA ALA A 17 -3.91 -4.53 -21.64
C ALA A 17 -2.58 -3.90 -21.21
N SER A 18 -2.50 -3.36 -19.99
CA SER A 18 -1.25 -2.84 -19.40
C SER A 18 -0.33 -3.89 -18.77
N ARG A 19 -0.45 -5.19 -19.13
CA ARG A 19 0.44 -6.24 -18.62
C ARG A 19 1.76 -6.34 -19.39
N GLY A 20 1.76 -6.07 -20.69
CA GLY A 20 2.93 -6.16 -21.57
C GLY A 20 3.12 -4.91 -22.45
N GLY A 21 4.22 -4.88 -23.20
CA GLY A 21 4.51 -3.79 -24.14
C GLY A 21 4.77 -2.43 -23.47
N VAL A 22 4.53 -1.35 -24.23
CA VAL A 22 4.77 0.04 -23.80
C VAL A 22 4.00 0.39 -22.53
N SER A 23 2.76 -0.08 -22.43
CA SER A 23 1.89 0.14 -21.25
C SER A 23 2.42 -0.53 -19.98
N ALA A 24 3.20 -1.61 -20.09
CA ALA A 24 3.87 -2.21 -18.94
C ALA A 24 5.04 -1.34 -18.44
N GLY A 25 5.72 -0.63 -19.35
CA GLY A 25 6.76 0.35 -19.01
C GLY A 25 6.18 1.50 -18.20
N LEU A 26 5.08 2.10 -18.67
CA LEU A 26 4.34 3.13 -17.93
C LEU A 26 3.97 2.64 -16.54
N ARG A 27 3.30 1.48 -16.42
CA ARG A 27 2.91 0.90 -15.13
C ARG A 27 4.12 0.65 -14.20
N ASN A 28 5.23 0.13 -14.73
CA ASN A 28 6.43 -0.15 -13.92
C ASN A 28 7.11 1.13 -13.40
N SER A 29 6.85 2.28 -14.03
CA SER A 29 7.36 3.57 -13.60
C SER A 29 6.47 4.29 -12.57
N LEU A 30 5.28 3.75 -12.29
CA LEU A 30 4.33 4.41 -11.41
C LEU A 30 4.88 4.54 -9.98
N PRO A 31 4.72 5.70 -9.35
CA PRO A 31 5.15 5.92 -7.98
C PRO A 31 4.40 4.99 -7.02
N VAL A 32 5.14 4.48 -6.03
CA VAL A 32 4.60 3.65 -4.93
C VAL A 32 4.48 4.45 -3.62
N ALA A 33 4.77 5.74 -3.69
CA ALA A 33 4.62 6.71 -2.62
C ALA A 33 4.53 8.12 -3.19
N PHE A 34 3.90 9.02 -2.44
CA PHE A 34 3.76 10.43 -2.76
C PHE A 34 4.19 11.26 -1.55
N ALA A 35 4.54 12.53 -1.79
CA ALA A 35 4.71 13.48 -0.69
C ALA A 35 3.40 13.60 0.08
N LEU A 36 3.49 13.62 1.41
CA LEU A 36 2.35 13.79 2.29
C LEU A 36 1.83 15.24 2.21
N PRO A 37 0.50 15.45 2.33
CA PRO A 37 -0.05 16.80 2.38
C PRO A 37 0.32 17.54 3.66
N HIS A 38 0.57 16.81 4.75
CA HIS A 38 1.06 17.35 6.03
C HIS A 38 1.71 16.27 6.89
N THR A 39 2.28 16.67 8.03
CA THR A 39 3.05 15.81 8.95
C THR A 39 2.23 15.14 10.05
N LYS A 40 0.93 15.47 10.17
CA LYS A 40 0.06 14.97 11.23
C LYS A 40 -0.31 13.51 10.98
N ALA A 41 -0.58 12.78 12.06
CA ALA A 41 -1.17 11.44 12.01
C ALA A 41 -2.47 11.49 11.19
N ALA A 42 -2.52 10.70 10.11
CA ALA A 42 -3.63 10.60 9.17
C ALA A 42 -3.46 9.36 8.29
N VAL A 43 -4.55 8.98 7.62
CA VAL A 43 -4.59 7.97 6.57
C VAL A 43 -4.84 8.69 5.26
N HIS A 44 -3.88 8.56 4.35
CA HIS A 44 -3.96 9.03 2.99
C HIS A 44 -4.05 7.84 2.05
N GLU A 45 -4.89 7.94 1.03
CA GLU A 45 -5.02 6.90 0.02
C GLU A 45 -4.97 7.52 -1.37
N VAL A 46 -4.14 6.93 -2.23
CA VAL A 46 -3.92 7.37 -3.61
C VAL A 46 -4.17 6.20 -4.55
N PHE A 47 -5.07 6.41 -5.50
CA PHE A 47 -5.39 5.45 -6.55
C PHE A 47 -4.73 5.86 -7.86
N GLN A 48 -4.13 4.89 -8.56
CA GLN A 48 -3.61 5.03 -9.92
C GLN A 48 -4.24 3.93 -10.77
N ARG A 49 -5.17 4.30 -11.66
CA ARG A 49 -6.00 3.34 -12.40
C ARG A 49 -5.75 3.45 -13.89
N GLU A 50 -5.66 2.31 -14.57
CA GLU A 50 -5.42 2.27 -16.03
C GLU A 50 -6.44 3.10 -16.82
N TRP A 51 -7.72 3.08 -16.44
CA TRP A 51 -8.78 3.84 -17.14
C TRP A 51 -8.80 5.34 -16.80
N GLY A 52 -7.94 5.79 -15.90
CA GLY A 52 -7.65 7.20 -15.66
C GLY A 52 -6.22 7.54 -16.03
N ASP A 53 -5.64 6.83 -17.02
CA ASP A 53 -4.26 6.99 -17.49
C ASP A 53 -3.18 6.89 -16.40
N PHE A 54 -3.53 6.23 -15.29
CA PHE A 54 -2.76 6.16 -14.05
C PHE A 54 -2.49 7.50 -13.36
N GLU A 55 -3.23 8.55 -13.70
CA GLU A 55 -3.18 9.81 -12.95
C GLU A 55 -3.55 9.57 -11.47
N PRO A 56 -2.78 10.11 -10.52
CA PRO A 56 -2.99 9.87 -9.09
C PRO A 56 -4.23 10.60 -8.59
N VAL A 57 -5.19 9.84 -8.07
CA VAL A 57 -6.41 10.37 -7.44
C VAL A 57 -6.35 10.14 -5.94
N TRP A 58 -6.38 11.24 -5.18
CA TRP A 58 -6.42 11.19 -3.72
C TRP A 58 -7.84 10.96 -3.23
N SER A 59 -8.00 10.05 -2.27
CA SER A 59 -9.22 9.95 -1.49
C SER A 59 -9.30 11.06 -0.46
N GLU A 60 -10.51 11.26 0.07
CA GLU A 60 -10.69 12.09 1.25
C GLU A 60 -9.81 11.58 2.39
N GLU A 61 -9.18 12.51 3.10
CA GLU A 61 -8.36 12.19 4.25
C GLU A 61 -9.19 11.51 5.34
N SER A 62 -8.62 10.47 5.95
CA SER A 62 -9.25 9.76 7.06
C SER A 62 -8.36 9.78 8.29
N TYR A 63 -8.99 9.85 9.46
CA TYR A 63 -8.33 9.65 10.76
C TYR A 63 -8.67 8.29 11.36
N SER A 64 -9.27 7.39 10.57
CA SER A 64 -9.67 6.06 11.00
C SER A 64 -8.81 5.00 10.30
N ILE A 65 -8.27 4.09 11.09
CA ILE A 65 -7.55 2.92 10.59
C ILE A 65 -8.57 1.84 10.25
N ASP A 66 -8.52 1.33 9.03
CA ASP A 66 -9.24 0.11 8.66
C ASP A 66 -8.62 -1.09 9.38
N ARG A 67 -9.25 -1.50 10.49
CA ARG A 67 -8.79 -2.62 11.33
C ARG A 67 -8.94 -3.98 10.66
N MET A 68 -9.71 -4.08 9.57
CA MET A 68 -9.78 -5.32 8.79
C MET A 68 -8.52 -5.46 7.93
N ARG A 69 -8.02 -4.36 7.35
CA ARG A 69 -6.84 -4.35 6.49
C ARG A 69 -5.52 -4.21 7.26
N LEU A 70 -5.54 -3.61 8.44
CA LEU A 70 -4.34 -3.28 9.18
C LEU A 70 -4.50 -3.57 10.67
N SER A 71 -3.68 -4.48 11.19
CA SER A 71 -3.54 -4.69 12.63
C SER A 71 -2.36 -3.90 13.16
N LEU A 72 -2.64 -3.06 14.15
CA LEU A 72 -1.66 -2.24 14.85
C LEU A 72 -1.73 -2.59 16.33
N ARG A 73 -0.59 -2.90 16.93
CA ARG A 73 -0.46 -3.13 18.37
C ARG A 73 0.79 -2.43 18.89
N GLU A 74 0.61 -1.52 19.83
CA GLU A 74 1.69 -0.80 20.48
C GLU A 74 1.94 -1.39 21.87
N GLU A 75 3.21 -1.69 22.18
CA GLU A 75 3.65 -2.21 23.47
C GLU A 75 5.08 -1.75 23.72
N ASP A 76 5.34 -1.17 24.90
CA ASP A 76 6.65 -0.65 25.31
C ASP A 76 7.33 0.28 24.27
N GLY A 77 6.55 1.14 23.61
CA GLY A 77 7.06 2.08 22.60
C GLY A 77 7.48 1.41 21.29
N ILE A 78 7.06 0.17 21.06
CA ILE A 78 7.26 -0.57 19.82
C ILE A 78 5.89 -0.79 19.17
N LEU A 79 5.76 -0.37 17.92
CA LEU A 79 4.57 -0.65 17.11
C LEU A 79 4.78 -1.93 16.31
N ALA A 80 3.95 -2.94 16.58
CA ALA A 80 3.78 -4.10 15.72
C ALA A 80 2.73 -3.79 14.63
N VAL A 81 3.14 -3.94 13.37
CA VAL A 81 2.35 -3.65 12.18
C VAL A 81 2.14 -4.94 11.39
N GLN A 82 0.89 -5.28 11.11
CA GLN A 82 0.56 -6.40 10.23
C GLN A 82 -0.45 -5.95 9.18
N LEU A 83 -0.01 -5.95 7.91
CA LEU A 83 -0.91 -5.80 6.77
C LEU A 83 -1.70 -7.10 6.59
N GLN A 84 -3.03 -7.02 6.55
CA GLN A 84 -3.92 -8.16 6.32
C GLN A 84 -4.27 -8.28 4.85
N ASP A 85 -4.22 -9.52 4.34
CA ASP A 85 -4.64 -9.81 2.96
C ASP A 85 -6.13 -10.19 2.99
N VAL A 86 -6.98 -9.17 2.94
CA VAL A 86 -8.44 -9.33 2.97
C VAL A 86 -9.05 -9.65 1.61
N MET A 87 -8.25 -9.60 0.55
CA MET A 87 -8.71 -9.83 -0.82
C MET A 87 -8.84 -11.33 -1.06
N LEU A 88 -10.05 -11.80 -1.38
CA LEU A 88 -10.29 -13.17 -1.85
C LEU A 88 -9.88 -13.35 -3.31
N ALA A 89 -8.69 -12.86 -3.66
CA ALA A 89 -8.13 -12.83 -5.00
C ALA A 89 -6.82 -13.62 -5.05
N ALA A 90 -6.40 -14.04 -6.25
CA ALA A 90 -5.12 -14.72 -6.41
C ALA A 90 -3.97 -13.71 -6.35
N PRO A 91 -2.77 -14.07 -5.85
CA PRO A 91 -2.43 -15.34 -5.21
C PRO A 91 -3.01 -15.43 -3.79
N ARG A 92 -3.38 -16.64 -3.37
CA ARG A 92 -3.59 -16.92 -1.94
C ARG A 92 -2.23 -17.02 -1.26
N ARG A 93 -2.03 -16.26 -0.19
CA ARG A 93 -0.80 -16.26 0.61
C ARG A 93 -1.02 -17.08 1.87
N TRP A 94 -0.57 -18.34 1.87
CA TRP A 94 -0.73 -19.23 3.02
C TRP A 94 0.30 -19.02 4.13
N ALA A 95 1.52 -18.63 3.76
CA ALA A 95 2.55 -18.22 4.68
C ALA A 95 2.82 -16.74 4.48
N ARG A 96 2.65 -15.95 5.54
CA ARG A 96 2.91 -14.51 5.53
C ARG A 96 3.96 -14.14 6.57
N PRO A 97 4.73 -13.07 6.34
CA PRO A 97 5.70 -12.58 7.31
C PRO A 97 5.04 -12.28 8.65
N SER A 98 5.81 -12.44 9.72
CA SER A 98 5.41 -11.97 11.06
C SER A 98 5.20 -10.45 11.08
N PRO A 99 4.45 -9.92 12.06
CA PRO A 99 4.28 -8.48 12.21
C PRO A 99 5.61 -7.74 12.24
N VAL A 100 5.70 -6.65 11.47
CA VAL A 100 6.87 -5.78 11.43
C VAL A 100 6.89 -4.94 12.70
N ARG A 101 8.02 -4.93 13.40
CA ARG A 101 8.23 -4.09 14.58
C ARG A 101 8.91 -2.79 14.18
N LEU A 102 8.32 -1.67 14.59
CA LEU A 102 8.81 -0.32 14.36
C LEU A 102 9.04 0.38 15.69
N GLN A 103 10.21 0.99 15.84
CA GLN A 103 10.45 2.03 16.84
C GLN A 103 9.87 3.37 16.34
N ARG A 104 9.65 4.30 17.26
CA ARG A 104 9.18 5.65 16.90
C ARG A 104 10.18 6.33 15.96
N GLY A 105 9.70 6.92 14.87
CA GLY A 105 10.51 7.47 13.78
C GLY A 105 10.88 6.47 12.69
N GLU A 106 10.68 5.16 12.91
CA GLU A 106 10.81 4.16 11.86
C GLU A 106 9.53 4.06 11.03
N TRP A 107 9.70 3.59 9.79
CA TRP A 107 8.57 3.34 8.90
C TRP A 107 8.77 2.10 8.03
N VAL A 108 7.66 1.51 7.61
CA VAL A 108 7.62 0.32 6.76
C VAL A 108 7.02 0.64 5.40
N ARG A 109 7.61 0.05 4.36
CA ARG A 109 6.94 -0.17 3.07
C ARG A 109 6.54 -1.64 2.97
N TRP A 110 5.26 -1.90 2.76
CA TRP A 110 4.73 -3.25 2.59
C TRP A 110 3.99 -3.34 1.27
N GLN A 111 4.42 -4.24 0.38
CA GLN A 111 3.84 -4.39 -0.96
C GLN A 111 3.24 -5.77 -1.15
N LEU A 112 2.06 -5.79 -1.75
CA LEU A 112 1.38 -7.02 -2.17
C LEU A 112 0.62 -6.77 -3.47
N ASN A 113 0.31 -7.84 -4.19
CA ASN A 113 -0.42 -7.74 -5.44
C ASN A 113 -1.46 -8.84 -5.58
N HIS A 114 -2.49 -8.56 -6.38
CA HIS A 114 -3.57 -9.48 -6.64
C HIS A 114 -3.98 -9.46 -8.10
N ARG A 115 -4.76 -10.46 -8.46
CA ARG A 115 -5.53 -10.53 -9.69
C ARG A 115 -6.86 -11.21 -9.45
N TRP A 116 -7.85 -10.80 -10.22
CA TRP A 116 -9.16 -11.42 -10.20
C TRP A 116 -9.77 -11.40 -11.60
N VAL A 117 -10.73 -12.29 -11.81
CA VAL A 117 -11.51 -12.31 -13.05
C VAL A 117 -12.56 -11.23 -12.97
N ARG A 118 -12.66 -10.42 -14.03
CA ARG A 118 -13.71 -9.43 -14.20
C ARG A 118 -15.04 -10.14 -14.43
N PRO A 119 -16.08 -9.84 -13.63
CA PRO A 119 -17.38 -10.48 -13.79
C PRO A 119 -18.05 -10.23 -15.15
N ARG A 120 -17.79 -9.07 -15.77
CA ARG A 120 -18.49 -8.65 -17.00
C ARG A 120 -18.07 -9.43 -18.25
N ASP A 121 -16.76 -9.71 -18.40
CA ASP A 121 -16.18 -10.18 -19.66
C ASP A 121 -15.18 -11.33 -19.49
N GLY A 122 -14.95 -11.81 -18.26
CA GLY A 122 -13.95 -12.83 -17.99
C GLY A 122 -12.50 -12.34 -18.16
N GLY A 123 -12.29 -11.04 -18.37
CA GLY A 123 -10.97 -10.43 -18.45
C GLY A 123 -10.23 -10.48 -17.11
N TRP A 124 -8.92 -10.23 -17.13
CA TRP A 124 -8.13 -10.15 -15.90
C TRP A 124 -7.99 -8.71 -15.42
N ASN A 125 -8.31 -8.50 -14.16
CA ASN A 125 -7.89 -7.33 -13.39
C ASN A 125 -6.72 -7.68 -12.48
N TYR A 126 -5.94 -6.66 -12.17
CA TYR A 126 -4.76 -6.73 -11.34
C TYR A 126 -4.74 -5.53 -10.40
N GLU A 127 -4.20 -5.73 -9.20
CA GLU A 127 -3.95 -4.66 -8.24
C GLU A 127 -2.54 -4.81 -7.66
N MET A 128 -1.87 -3.69 -7.45
CA MET A 128 -0.70 -3.55 -6.58
C MET A 128 -1.13 -2.67 -5.42
N THR A 129 -1.01 -3.18 -4.19
CA THR A 129 -1.20 -2.40 -2.98
C THR A 129 0.17 -2.14 -2.36
N THR A 130 0.49 -0.87 -2.13
CA THR A 130 1.62 -0.46 -1.30
C THR A 130 1.10 0.26 -0.06
N LEU A 131 1.47 -0.25 1.11
CA LEU A 131 1.32 0.43 2.39
C LEU A 131 2.65 1.10 2.72
N ASN A 132 2.65 2.41 2.91
CA ASN A 132 3.71 3.11 3.62
C ASN A 132 3.16 3.55 4.98
N LEU A 133 3.82 3.16 6.07
CA LEU A 133 3.37 3.49 7.43
C LEU A 133 4.54 3.91 8.29
N ALA A 134 4.47 5.12 8.83
CA ALA A 134 5.41 5.65 9.81
C ALA A 134 4.79 5.63 11.21
N TYR A 135 5.61 5.27 12.20
CA TYR A 135 5.21 5.31 13.61
C TYR A 135 5.76 6.57 14.29
N GLY A 136 4.86 7.35 14.89
CA GLY A 136 5.12 8.70 15.36
C GLY A 136 4.87 9.77 14.30
N GLY A 137 4.87 11.03 14.73
CA GLY A 137 4.86 12.18 13.81
C GLY A 137 6.04 12.18 12.84
N VAL A 138 5.78 12.52 11.58
CA VAL A 138 6.83 12.62 10.54
C VAL A 138 7.35 14.05 10.46
N ALA A 139 8.68 14.24 10.36
CA ALA A 139 9.25 15.58 10.24
C ALA A 139 9.31 16.10 8.79
N ASP A 140 9.31 15.18 7.81
CA ASP A 140 9.46 15.48 6.39
C ASP A 140 8.26 14.92 5.61
N LEU A 141 7.63 15.78 4.79
CA LEU A 141 6.53 15.41 3.91
C LEU A 141 6.97 14.38 2.84
N LYS A 142 8.26 14.31 2.52
CA LYS A 142 8.82 13.38 1.53
C LYS A 142 9.33 12.09 2.14
N VAL A 143 9.06 11.81 3.42
CA VAL A 143 9.56 10.62 4.13
C VAL A 143 9.37 9.32 3.35
N PHE A 144 8.20 9.12 2.73
CA PHE A 144 7.88 7.91 1.98
C PHE A 144 8.53 7.85 0.58
N LEU A 145 9.09 8.94 0.08
CA LEU A 145 9.88 8.94 -1.16
C LEU A 145 11.30 8.40 -0.94
N GLY A 146 11.73 8.31 0.31
CA GLY A 146 13.04 7.79 0.71
C GLY A 146 13.10 6.26 0.81
N LYS A 147 14.21 5.78 1.37
CA LYS A 147 14.41 4.37 1.70
C LYS A 147 13.66 4.01 2.98
N PRO A 148 12.81 2.97 2.98
CA PRO A 148 12.12 2.53 4.19
C PRO A 148 13.08 1.91 5.20
N THR A 149 12.76 2.08 6.49
CA THR A 149 13.47 1.41 7.58
C THR A 149 13.22 -0.09 7.56
N ARG A 150 12.01 -0.50 7.15
CA ARG A 150 11.62 -1.90 6.92
C ARG A 150 10.94 -2.05 5.57
N LEU A 151 11.34 -3.05 4.78
CA LEU A 151 10.69 -3.39 3.53
C LEU A 151 10.12 -4.80 3.62
N VAL A 152 8.84 -4.95 3.31
CA VAL A 152 8.19 -6.25 3.15
C VAL A 152 7.66 -6.35 1.72
N ASP A 153 8.19 -7.30 0.96
CA ASP A 153 7.76 -7.58 -0.40
C ASP A 153 7.05 -8.93 -0.46
N GLU A 154 5.72 -8.89 -0.59
CA GLU A 154 4.87 -10.06 -0.78
C GLU A 154 4.22 -10.07 -2.16
N ARG A 155 4.81 -9.33 -3.11
CA ARG A 155 4.39 -9.39 -4.51
C ARG A 155 4.73 -10.77 -5.03
N ALA A 156 3.76 -11.42 -5.66
CA ALA A 156 3.98 -12.68 -6.35
C ALA A 156 3.97 -12.48 -7.86
N ARG A 157 4.52 -13.46 -8.58
CA ARG A 157 4.35 -13.54 -10.02
C ARG A 157 2.89 -13.88 -10.35
N LEU A 158 2.19 -12.93 -10.97
CA LEU A 158 0.82 -13.11 -11.44
C LEU A 158 0.85 -13.82 -12.82
N ARG A 159 0.10 -14.92 -12.97
CA ARG A 159 0.15 -15.83 -14.15
C ARG A 159 -0.99 -15.64 -15.12
#